data_AF-A0A1A6G462-F1
#
_entry.id   AF-A0A1A6G462-F1
#
_cell.length_a   1.000
_cell.length_b   1.000
_cell.length_c   1.000
_cell.angle_alpha   90.00
_cell.angle_beta   90.00
_cell.angle_gamma   90.00
#
_symmetry.space_group_name_H-M   'P 1'
#
loop_
_entity.id
_entity.type
_entity.pdbx_description
1 polymer ?
#
loop_
_entity_poly.entity_id
_entity_poly.type
_entity_poly.pdbx_seq_one_letter_code
_entity_poly.pdbx_strand_id
1 'polypeptide(L)'
;MLDSLRIYLLQYATLLVEHAPHHIHDNNKNRNSKLRRLMTFAWPCLLSKACVDPACKYSGHLLLAHIIAKFAIHKKIVLQVFHSLLKAHAMEARAIVRQAMAILTPAVPARMEDGHQMLTHWTRKIIVEEGHTVPQLVHILHLIVQHFKVYYPVRHHLVQHMVSAMQRLGFTPSVTIEQRRLAVDLSEVVIKWELQRIKDQQPDSDMDPNSSGEGINSVSSIKRGLSVDSAQEVKRFRAATGAISAVFGRSQSLPGADSLLSKPIDKQHTDTVVNFLIRVACQVNDNTNTAGSPGEVLSRRCVNLLKTALRPDMWCKSELKLQWFDKLLMTVEQPNQVNYGNICTGLEVLNFLLTVLQSPAILSSFKPLQRGIAACMTCTSSVASKYEELECLYAAVGKVIYEGLTNYEKATNANPSQLFAGTSELVMLSLELVKTRLAVMSMEMRKNFIQTILTSLIEKSPDAKILRAVVKIVEEWVKTNSPMAANQTPTLREKSVLLVKMMTYIEKRFPEDLELNAQFLDLVNYVY
;
A
#
# COMPACT_ATOMS: atom_id res chain seq x y z
N MET A 1 7.72 25.06 42.83
CA MET A 1 8.01 24.02 43.85
C MET A 1 6.77 23.20 44.21
N LEU A 2 5.61 23.83 44.50
CA LEU A 2 4.35 23.12 44.81
C LEU A 2 3.78 22.31 43.63
N ASP A 3 3.84 22.82 42.40
CA ASP A 3 3.34 22.09 41.22
C ASP A 3 4.17 20.85 40.89
N SER A 4 5.49 20.94 41.03
CA SER A 4 6.39 19.80 40.85
C SER A 4 6.10 18.69 41.86
N LEU A 5 5.90 19.04 43.14
CA LEU A 5 5.51 18.08 44.17
C LEU A 5 4.17 17.41 43.83
N ARG A 6 3.20 18.19 43.34
CA ARG A 6 1.89 17.65 42.94
C ARG A 6 2.00 16.65 41.79
N ILE A 7 2.85 16.92 40.80
CA ILE A 7 3.13 15.99 39.69
C ILE A 7 3.72 14.68 40.24
N TYR A 8 4.73 14.75 41.12
CA TYR A 8 5.31 13.54 41.72
C TYR A 8 4.30 12.74 42.53
N LEU A 9 3.42 13.40 43.29
CA LEU A 9 2.36 12.72 44.02
C LEU A 9 1.34 12.05 43.08
N LEU A 10 0.99 12.67 41.95
CA LEU A 10 0.12 12.07 40.94
C LEU A 10 0.77 10.86 40.27
N GLN A 11 2.07 10.94 39.95
CA GLN A 11 2.84 9.82 39.40
C GLN A 11 2.96 8.68 40.40
N TYR A 12 3.27 8.97 41.66
CA TYR A 12 3.30 7.97 42.72
C TYR A 12 1.94 7.30 42.93
N ALA A 13 0.86 8.09 42.98
CA ALA A 13 -0.50 7.55 43.03
C ALA A 13 -0.84 6.67 41.83
N THR A 14 -0.30 7.00 40.64
CA THR A 14 -0.47 6.19 39.42
C THR A 14 0.19 4.83 39.59
N LEU A 15 1.43 4.79 40.08
CA LEU A 15 2.16 3.55 40.36
C LEU A 15 1.46 2.68 41.42
N LEU A 16 0.88 3.30 42.45
CA LEU A 16 0.10 2.58 43.45
C LEU A 16 -1.14 1.91 42.84
N VAL A 17 -1.87 2.60 41.96
CA VAL A 17 -3.03 2.04 41.26
C VAL A 17 -2.61 0.91 40.32
N GLU A 18 -1.47 1.08 39.65
CA GLU A 18 -0.95 0.10 38.69
C GLU A 18 -0.52 -1.21 39.37
N HIS A 19 0.30 -1.11 40.42
CA HIS A 19 0.96 -2.26 41.04
C HIS A 19 0.27 -2.81 42.29
N ALA A 20 -0.53 -2.01 43.00
CA ALA A 20 -1.18 -2.41 44.25
C ALA A 20 -2.71 -2.12 44.28
N PRO A 21 -3.49 -2.47 43.24
CA PRO A 21 -4.91 -2.12 43.16
C PRO A 21 -5.76 -2.70 44.30
N HIS A 22 -5.41 -3.92 44.76
CA HIS A 22 -6.11 -4.63 45.84
C HIS A 22 -5.99 -3.94 47.22
N HIS A 23 -4.95 -3.12 47.44
CA HIS A 23 -4.81 -2.33 48.66
C HIS A 23 -5.63 -1.04 48.65
N ILE A 24 -6.06 -0.60 47.46
CA ILE A 24 -6.81 0.63 47.22
C ILE A 24 -8.31 0.36 47.30
N HIS A 25 -8.78 -0.69 46.64
CA HIS A 25 -10.18 -1.07 46.62
C HIS A 25 -10.32 -2.59 46.65
N ASP A 26 -11.13 -3.06 47.59
CA ASP A 26 -11.54 -4.46 47.75
C ASP A 26 -13.05 -4.45 48.02
N ASN A 27 -13.76 -5.55 47.81
CA ASN A 27 -15.23 -5.63 47.83
C ASN A 27 -15.89 -5.33 49.21
N ASN A 28 -15.11 -4.85 50.19
CA ASN A 28 -15.53 -4.52 51.54
C ASN A 28 -15.85 -3.02 51.70
N LYS A 29 -17.02 -2.72 52.27
CA LYS A 29 -17.68 -1.38 52.32
C LYS A 29 -16.81 -0.21 52.83
N ASN A 30 -15.84 -0.43 53.72
CA ASN A 30 -15.06 0.64 54.37
C ASN A 30 -13.88 1.21 53.55
N ARG A 31 -13.53 0.63 52.39
CA ARG A 31 -12.34 1.05 51.59
C ARG A 31 -12.63 1.89 50.34
N ASN A 32 -13.91 2.11 49.99
CA ASN A 32 -14.31 3.03 48.91
C ASN A 32 -13.81 4.48 49.14
N SER A 33 -13.48 4.83 50.39
CA SER A 33 -12.91 6.11 50.78
C SER A 33 -11.53 6.38 50.17
N LYS A 34 -10.67 5.35 50.03
CA LYS A 34 -9.30 5.49 49.48
C LYS A 34 -9.34 5.76 47.98
N LEU A 35 -10.12 4.98 47.23
CA LEU A 35 -10.36 5.19 45.81
C LEU A 35 -10.96 6.58 45.56
N ARG A 36 -11.98 6.95 46.34
CA ARG A 36 -12.58 8.30 46.27
C ARG A 36 -11.54 9.39 46.51
N ARG A 37 -10.65 9.24 47.49
CA ARG A 37 -9.59 10.22 47.77
C ARG A 37 -8.63 10.38 46.59
N LEU A 38 -8.21 9.29 45.95
CA LEU A 38 -7.37 9.34 44.74
C LEU A 38 -8.10 10.02 43.57
N MET A 39 -9.37 9.68 43.36
CA MET A 39 -10.19 10.31 42.31
C MET A 39 -10.38 11.81 42.58
N THR A 40 -10.69 12.21 43.81
CA THR A 40 -10.84 13.61 44.20
C THR A 40 -9.52 14.38 44.05
N PHE A 41 -8.38 13.75 44.34
CA PHE A 41 -7.07 14.36 44.16
C PHE A 41 -6.75 14.63 42.67
N ALA A 42 -7.13 13.71 41.78
CA ALA A 42 -6.96 13.87 40.34
C ALA A 42 -8.03 14.78 39.70
N TRP A 43 -9.21 14.89 40.29
CA TRP A 43 -10.40 15.56 39.73
C TRP A 43 -10.16 16.97 39.17
N PRO A 44 -9.29 17.83 39.75
CA PRO A 44 -9.01 19.15 39.20
C PRO A 44 -8.55 19.13 37.74
N CYS A 45 -8.02 18.01 37.23
CA CYS A 45 -7.65 17.89 35.82
C CYS A 45 -8.84 17.92 34.85
N LEU A 46 -10.06 17.59 35.32
CA LEU A 46 -11.28 17.57 34.52
C LEU A 46 -12.07 18.89 34.58
N LEU A 47 -11.64 19.84 35.40
CA LEU A 47 -12.30 21.13 35.54
C LEU A 47 -11.82 22.09 34.44
N SER A 48 -12.78 22.74 33.76
CA SER A 48 -12.51 23.67 32.65
C SER A 48 -11.70 24.92 33.08
N LYS A 49 -11.88 25.38 34.32
CA LYS A 49 -11.27 26.63 34.86
C LYS A 49 -10.09 26.41 35.79
N ALA A 50 -9.59 25.19 35.94
CA ALA A 50 -8.44 24.95 36.82
C ALA A 50 -7.16 25.42 36.13
N CYS A 51 -6.55 26.49 36.67
CA CYS A 51 -5.22 26.98 36.28
C CYS A 51 -4.16 25.97 36.74
N VAL A 52 -4.09 24.84 36.04
CA VAL A 52 -3.14 23.77 36.31
C VAL A 52 -2.29 23.63 35.07
N ASP A 53 -0.97 23.68 35.27
CA ASP A 53 0.02 23.42 34.25
C ASP A 53 -0.32 22.16 33.42
N PRO A 54 -0.14 22.16 32.09
CA PRO A 54 -0.46 21.02 31.24
C PRO A 54 0.13 19.70 31.74
N ALA A 55 1.37 19.67 32.24
CA ALA A 55 1.98 18.43 32.72
C ALA A 55 1.24 17.90 33.96
N CYS A 56 0.85 18.77 34.89
CA CYS A 56 0.06 18.37 36.05
C CYS A 56 -1.37 17.95 35.65
N LYS A 57 -2.01 18.65 34.70
CA LYS A 57 -3.34 18.29 34.19
C LYS A 57 -3.33 16.88 33.59
N TYR A 58 -2.38 16.56 32.72
CA TYR A 58 -2.37 15.24 32.06
C TYR A 58 -1.79 14.12 32.93
N SER A 59 -0.97 14.44 33.94
CA SER A 59 -0.63 13.50 35.01
C SER A 59 -1.88 13.07 35.80
N GLY A 60 -2.81 13.98 36.05
CA GLY A 60 -4.11 13.65 36.63
C GLY A 60 -4.95 12.73 35.73
N HIS A 61 -4.97 12.99 34.41
CA HIS A 61 -5.66 12.11 33.47
C HIS A 61 -5.03 10.70 33.40
N LEU A 62 -3.70 10.60 33.49
CA LEU A 62 -3.00 9.32 33.51
C LEU A 62 -3.40 8.49 34.74
N LEU A 63 -3.48 9.11 35.91
CA LEU A 63 -3.98 8.46 37.14
C LEU A 63 -5.42 7.99 36.96
N LEU A 64 -6.30 8.83 36.42
CA LEU A 64 -7.70 8.47 36.17
C LEU A 64 -7.83 7.34 35.14
N ALA A 65 -6.99 7.30 34.11
CA ALA A 65 -6.95 6.22 33.13
C ALA A 65 -6.62 4.87 33.78
N HIS A 66 -5.61 4.82 34.67
CA HIS A 66 -5.28 3.62 35.43
C HIS A 66 -6.41 3.21 36.39
N ILE A 67 -7.05 4.17 37.06
CA ILE A 67 -8.21 3.91 37.92
C ILE A 67 -9.36 3.28 37.12
N ILE A 68 -9.69 3.82 35.95
CA ILE A 68 -10.72 3.28 35.06
C ILE A 68 -10.34 1.89 34.54
N ALA A 69 -9.06 1.66 34.24
CA ALA A 69 -8.58 0.37 33.76
C ALA A 69 -8.65 -0.72 34.83
N LYS A 70 -8.51 -0.39 36.12
CA LYS A 70 -8.47 -1.37 37.22
C LYS A 70 -9.79 -1.53 37.98
N PHE A 71 -10.58 -0.48 38.13
CA PHE A 71 -11.77 -0.47 38.99
C PHE A 71 -13.07 -0.24 38.20
N ALA A 72 -14.20 -0.60 38.80
CA ALA A 72 -15.52 -0.29 38.27
C ALA A 72 -15.82 1.21 38.49
N ILE A 73 -15.86 1.97 37.41
CA ILE A 73 -16.06 3.43 37.43
C ILE A 73 -17.31 3.78 36.64
N HIS A 74 -18.07 4.76 37.15
CA HIS A 74 -19.30 5.21 36.53
C HIS A 74 -19.05 5.78 35.11
N LYS A 75 -19.88 5.35 34.15
CA LYS A 75 -19.77 5.71 32.71
C LYS A 75 -19.54 7.20 32.43
N LYS A 76 -20.24 8.10 33.13
CA LYS A 76 -20.07 9.56 32.96
C LYS A 76 -18.62 10.03 33.19
N ILE A 77 -17.93 9.46 34.18
CA ILE A 77 -16.54 9.81 34.48
C ILE A 77 -15.63 9.28 33.38
N VAL A 78 -15.84 8.02 32.96
CA VAL A 78 -15.08 7.40 31.86
C VAL A 78 -15.15 8.25 30.60
N LEU A 79 -16.36 8.66 30.20
CA LEU A 79 -16.58 9.49 29.03
C LEU A 79 -15.98 10.89 29.18
N GLN A 80 -16.04 11.50 30.36
CA GLN A 80 -15.47 12.82 30.61
C GLN A 80 -13.94 12.81 30.48
N VAL A 81 -13.27 11.79 31.05
CA VAL A 81 -11.81 11.63 30.92
C VAL A 81 -11.44 11.34 29.47
N PHE A 82 -12.19 10.47 28.80
CA PHE A 82 -11.95 10.11 27.40
C PHE A 82 -12.09 11.31 26.47
N HIS A 83 -13.21 12.05 26.57
CA HIS A 83 -13.45 13.24 25.76
C HIS A 83 -12.40 14.34 26.00
N SER A 84 -11.97 14.55 27.25
CA SER A 84 -10.89 15.51 27.57
C SER A 84 -9.56 15.13 26.92
N LEU A 85 -9.20 13.84 26.92
CA LEU A 85 -7.98 13.37 26.27
C LEU A 85 -8.07 13.35 24.73
N LEU A 86 -9.26 13.13 24.16
CA LEU A 86 -9.48 13.30 22.72
C LEU A 86 -9.17 14.73 22.27
N LYS A 87 -9.39 15.74 23.12
CA LYS A 87 -9.11 17.16 22.83
C LYS A 87 -7.67 17.59 23.16
N ALA A 88 -6.86 16.70 23.72
CA ALA A 88 -5.54 17.00 24.26
C ALA A 88 -4.43 17.02 23.19
N HIS A 89 -4.54 17.92 22.20
CA HIS A 89 -3.61 17.99 21.06
C HIS A 89 -2.35 18.86 21.29
N ALA A 90 -2.18 19.42 22.50
CA ALA A 90 -1.03 20.27 22.83
C ALA A 90 0.30 19.49 22.79
N MET A 91 1.32 20.08 22.16
CA MET A 91 2.63 19.44 21.93
C MET A 91 3.38 19.11 23.23
N GLU A 92 3.37 20.03 24.19
CA GLU A 92 4.19 19.98 25.41
C GLU A 92 3.90 18.76 26.30
N ALA A 93 2.67 18.24 26.26
CA ALA A 93 2.25 17.11 27.07
C ALA A 93 1.90 15.85 26.25
N ARG A 94 2.30 15.79 24.98
CA ARG A 94 1.94 14.70 24.06
C ARG A 94 2.36 13.32 24.58
N ALA A 95 3.52 13.20 25.23
CA ALA A 95 4.02 11.92 25.73
C ALA A 95 3.09 11.32 26.80
N ILE A 96 2.72 12.11 27.80
CA ILE A 96 1.86 11.66 28.90
C ILE A 96 0.41 11.43 28.43
N VAL A 97 -0.08 12.26 27.48
CA VAL A 97 -1.39 12.05 26.85
C VAL A 97 -1.44 10.72 26.09
N ARG A 98 -0.40 10.39 25.31
CA ARG A 98 -0.30 9.10 24.61
C ARG A 98 -0.32 7.93 25.59
N GLN A 99 0.39 8.02 26.71
CA GLN A 99 0.39 6.98 27.74
C GLN A 99 -1.02 6.80 28.35
N ALA A 100 -1.69 7.90 28.70
CA ALA A 100 -3.04 7.85 29.25
C ALA A 100 -4.04 7.26 28.26
N MET A 101 -3.96 7.65 26.99
CA MET A 101 -4.80 7.10 25.92
C MET A 101 -4.52 5.63 25.63
N ALA A 102 -3.26 5.19 25.77
CA ALA A 102 -2.89 3.80 25.57
C ALA A 102 -3.61 2.84 26.53
N ILE A 103 -3.88 3.33 27.74
CA ILE A 103 -4.59 2.59 28.79
C ILE A 103 -6.10 2.77 28.64
N LEU A 104 -6.55 4.01 28.42
CA LEU A 104 -7.97 4.33 28.44
C LEU A 104 -8.72 3.81 27.21
N THR A 105 -8.12 3.89 26.02
CA THR A 105 -8.78 3.50 24.76
C THR A 105 -9.29 2.05 24.77
N PRO A 106 -8.49 1.03 25.15
CA PRO A 106 -9.00 -0.33 25.29
C PRO A 106 -9.94 -0.51 26.51
N ALA A 107 -9.82 0.32 27.55
CA ALA A 107 -10.68 0.25 28.73
C ALA A 107 -12.11 0.75 28.46
N VAL A 108 -12.31 1.74 27.58
CA VAL A 108 -13.65 2.28 27.25
C VAL A 108 -14.64 1.18 26.81
N PRO A 109 -14.37 0.37 25.77
CA PRO A 109 -15.28 -0.70 25.36
C PRO A 109 -15.42 -1.81 26.41
N ALA A 110 -14.38 -2.07 27.21
CA ALA A 110 -14.42 -3.11 28.25
C ALA A 110 -15.23 -2.69 29.50
N ARG A 111 -15.42 -1.38 29.74
CA ARG A 111 -16.02 -0.85 30.97
C ARG A 111 -17.48 -0.43 30.84
N MET A 112 -18.05 -0.45 29.63
CA MET A 112 -19.46 -0.12 29.40
C MET A 112 -20.02 -0.93 28.23
N GLU A 113 -21.26 -1.37 28.36
CA GLU A 113 -21.93 -2.22 27.36
C GLU A 113 -22.00 -1.57 25.97
N ASP A 114 -22.25 -0.26 25.91
CA ASP A 114 -22.26 0.53 24.68
C ASP A 114 -20.90 1.16 24.35
N GLY A 115 -19.81 0.63 24.87
CA GLY A 115 -18.51 1.30 24.85
C GLY A 115 -17.91 1.42 23.45
N HIS A 116 -18.13 0.45 22.57
CA HIS A 116 -17.77 0.57 21.16
C HIS A 116 -18.58 1.67 20.44
N GLN A 117 -19.86 1.82 20.76
CA GLN A 117 -20.70 2.88 20.21
C GLN A 117 -20.21 4.26 20.66
N MET A 118 -19.91 4.43 21.94
CA MET A 118 -19.38 5.69 22.49
C MET A 118 -17.98 6.01 21.96
N LEU A 119 -17.10 5.00 21.88
CA LEU A 119 -15.77 5.13 21.27
C LEU A 119 -15.88 5.69 19.85
N THR A 120 -16.78 5.12 19.04
CA THR A 120 -17.02 5.56 17.67
C THR A 120 -17.62 6.94 17.60
N HIS A 121 -18.66 7.20 18.39
CA HIS A 121 -19.39 8.47 18.38
C HIS A 121 -18.45 9.63 18.66
N TRP A 122 -17.69 9.59 19.76
CA TRP A 122 -16.80 10.68 20.14
C TRP A 122 -15.59 10.79 19.21
N THR A 123 -15.00 9.68 18.77
CA THR A 123 -13.88 9.72 17.81
C THR A 123 -14.33 10.37 16.49
N ARG A 124 -15.46 9.93 15.93
CA ARG A 124 -16.05 10.51 14.71
C ARG A 124 -16.38 11.99 14.91
N LYS A 125 -17.04 12.33 16.02
CA LYS A 125 -17.45 13.71 16.32
C LYS A 125 -16.27 14.67 16.29
N ILE A 126 -15.15 14.32 16.92
CA ILE A 126 -13.96 15.17 16.92
C ILE A 126 -13.32 15.27 15.52
N ILE A 127 -13.29 14.19 14.73
CA ILE A 127 -12.77 14.25 13.36
C ILE A 127 -13.60 15.21 12.49
N VAL A 128 -14.93 15.18 12.64
CA VAL A 128 -15.85 15.98 11.83
C VAL A 128 -15.93 17.43 12.29
N GLU A 129 -16.15 17.67 13.59
CA GLU A 129 -16.42 19.01 14.13
C GLU A 129 -15.14 19.82 14.41
N GLU A 130 -14.09 19.15 14.90
CA GLU A 130 -12.86 19.83 15.38
C GLU A 130 -11.63 19.50 14.53
N GLY A 131 -11.75 18.55 13.61
CA GLY A 131 -10.69 18.12 12.70
C GLY A 131 -10.35 19.11 11.60
N HIS A 132 -10.95 20.31 11.58
CA HIS A 132 -10.52 21.41 10.72
C HIS A 132 -9.11 21.91 11.08
N THR A 133 -8.74 21.84 12.37
CA THR A 133 -7.39 22.17 12.81
C THR A 133 -6.47 20.97 12.62
N VAL A 134 -5.33 21.19 11.96
CA VAL A 134 -4.37 20.12 11.67
C VAL A 134 -3.83 19.44 12.94
N PRO A 135 -3.47 20.16 14.03
CA PRO A 135 -3.00 19.52 15.26
C PRO A 135 -4.03 18.58 15.90
N GLN A 136 -5.30 18.99 15.99
CA GLN A 136 -6.37 18.17 16.55
C GLN A 136 -6.65 16.95 15.67
N LEU A 137 -6.68 17.14 14.36
CA LEU A 137 -6.81 16.04 13.39
C LEU A 137 -5.68 15.02 13.55
N VAL A 138 -4.43 15.48 13.53
CA VAL A 138 -3.23 14.64 13.67
C VAL A 138 -3.26 13.86 14.97
N HIS A 139 -3.71 14.46 16.07
CA HIS A 139 -3.83 13.81 17.38
C HIS A 139 -4.82 12.63 17.34
N ILE A 140 -6.03 12.83 16.82
CA ILE A 140 -7.04 11.77 16.75
C ILE A 140 -6.65 10.66 15.78
N LEU A 141 -6.04 11.00 14.64
CA LEU A 141 -5.61 9.99 13.68
C LEU A 141 -4.48 9.12 14.23
N HIS A 142 -3.52 9.70 14.97
CA HIS A 142 -2.52 8.92 15.69
C HIS A 142 -3.15 7.95 16.69
N LEU A 143 -4.21 8.36 17.38
CA LEU A 143 -4.93 7.49 18.30
C LEU A 143 -5.52 6.27 17.60
N ILE A 144 -6.17 6.49 16.44
CA ILE A 144 -6.74 5.40 15.63
C ILE A 144 -5.62 4.46 15.17
N VAL A 145 -4.50 5.00 14.69
CA VAL A 145 -3.34 4.21 14.25
C VAL A 145 -2.78 3.34 15.40
N GLN A 146 -2.60 3.92 16.58
CA GLN A 146 -2.05 3.21 17.74
C GLN A 146 -3.00 2.11 18.27
N HIS A 147 -4.31 2.36 18.22
CA HIS A 147 -5.32 1.46 18.76
C HIS A 147 -6.21 0.80 17.70
N PHE A 148 -5.66 0.56 16.52
CA PHE A 148 -6.43 0.07 15.38
C PHE A 148 -7.24 -1.21 15.68
N LYS A 149 -6.72 -2.11 16.55
CA LYS A 149 -7.43 -3.32 16.98
C LYS A 149 -8.70 -3.02 17.79
N VAL A 150 -8.67 -1.99 18.63
CA VAL A 150 -9.83 -1.57 19.46
C VAL A 150 -10.92 -0.95 18.57
N TYR A 151 -10.51 -0.27 17.50
CA TYR A 151 -11.40 0.35 16.53
C TYR A 151 -11.88 -0.62 15.44
N TYR A 152 -11.31 -1.82 15.32
CA TYR A 152 -11.69 -2.80 14.30
C TYR A 152 -13.19 -3.14 14.30
N PRO A 153 -13.86 -3.39 15.46
CA PRO A 153 -15.28 -3.71 15.48
C PRO A 153 -16.20 -2.60 14.95
N VAL A 154 -15.67 -1.38 14.85
CA VAL A 154 -16.43 -0.18 14.45
C VAL A 154 -15.89 0.44 13.16
N ARG A 155 -15.03 -0.28 12.43
CA ARG A 155 -14.29 0.22 11.26
C ARG A 155 -15.16 0.86 10.17
N HIS A 156 -16.31 0.28 9.84
CA HIS A 156 -17.21 0.80 8.78
C HIS A 156 -17.76 2.19 9.12
N HIS A 157 -17.87 2.51 10.41
CA HIS A 157 -18.29 3.82 10.87
C HIS A 157 -17.19 4.89 10.77
N LEU A 158 -15.92 4.48 10.66
CA LEU A 158 -14.77 5.39 10.66
C LEU A 158 -14.08 5.50 9.31
N VAL A 159 -14.14 4.46 8.47
CA VAL A 159 -13.36 4.36 7.23
C VAL A 159 -13.56 5.56 6.30
N GLN A 160 -14.79 6.04 6.11
CA GLN A 160 -15.07 7.22 5.27
C GLN A 160 -14.33 8.46 5.77
N HIS A 161 -14.38 8.72 7.07
CA HIS A 161 -13.72 9.87 7.70
C HIS A 161 -12.20 9.73 7.68
N MET A 162 -11.68 8.52 7.87
CA MET A 162 -10.25 8.23 7.78
C MET A 162 -9.71 8.43 6.36
N VAL A 163 -10.43 7.94 5.35
CA VAL A 163 -10.03 8.10 3.94
C VAL A 163 -10.04 9.56 3.53
N SER A 164 -11.07 10.33 3.94
CA SER A 164 -11.11 11.78 3.71
C SER A 164 -9.94 12.51 4.40
N ALA A 165 -9.67 12.19 5.66
CA ALA A 165 -8.58 12.79 6.41
C ALA A 165 -7.20 12.43 5.83
N MET A 166 -7.03 11.18 5.37
CA MET A 166 -5.84 10.69 4.68
C MET A 166 -5.57 11.48 3.39
N GLN A 167 -6.58 11.68 2.54
CA GLN A 167 -6.43 12.49 1.32
C GLN A 167 -6.00 13.93 1.63
N ARG A 168 -6.61 14.54 2.66
CA ARG A 168 -6.24 15.89 3.11
C ARG A 168 -4.79 15.95 3.59
N LEU A 169 -4.38 15.01 4.45
CA LEU A 169 -3.02 14.94 4.97
C LEU A 169 -1.96 14.53 3.93
N GLY A 170 -2.35 13.97 2.79
CA GLY A 170 -1.39 13.60 1.74
C GLY A 170 -1.22 14.63 0.64
N PHE A 171 -2.27 15.38 0.28
CA PHE A 171 -2.28 16.20 -0.95
C PHE A 171 -2.58 17.68 -0.75
N THR A 172 -2.87 18.16 0.47
CA THR A 172 -2.97 19.60 0.70
C THR A 172 -1.60 20.27 0.46
N PRO A 173 -1.54 21.43 -0.22
CA PRO A 173 -0.30 22.19 -0.34
C PRO A 173 0.28 22.49 1.06
N SER A 174 1.61 22.54 1.21
CA SER A 174 2.32 22.76 2.50
C SER A 174 2.25 21.63 3.54
N VAL A 175 1.73 20.46 3.18
CA VAL A 175 1.78 19.26 4.04
C VAL A 175 3.23 18.85 4.32
N THR A 176 3.53 18.55 5.58
CA THR A 176 4.85 18.07 6.03
C THR A 176 5.02 16.57 5.78
N ILE A 177 6.28 16.10 5.75
CA ILE A 177 6.59 14.67 5.60
C ILE A 177 5.98 13.82 6.73
N GLU A 178 5.94 14.34 7.96
CA GLU A 178 5.32 13.66 9.11
C GLU A 178 3.80 13.50 8.94
N GLN A 179 3.13 14.48 8.32
CA GLN A 179 1.70 14.37 8.00
C GLN A 179 1.45 13.35 6.90
N ARG A 180 2.30 13.30 5.86
CA ARG A 180 2.25 12.23 4.84
C ARG A 180 2.49 10.86 5.44
N ARG A 181 3.44 10.74 6.37
CA ARG A 181 3.73 9.49 7.09
C ARG A 181 2.50 9.01 7.86
N LEU A 182 1.83 9.90 8.57
CA LEU A 182 0.57 9.57 9.26
C LEU A 182 -0.54 9.15 8.29
N ALA A 183 -0.66 9.78 7.11
CA ALA A 183 -1.62 9.37 6.10
C ALA A 183 -1.33 7.96 5.54
N VAL A 184 -0.05 7.61 5.39
CA VAL A 184 0.38 6.25 5.03
C VAL A 184 0.11 5.26 6.18
N ASP A 185 0.32 5.66 7.45
CA ASP A 185 -0.06 4.84 8.60
C ASP A 185 -1.57 4.53 8.62
N LEU A 186 -2.41 5.50 8.26
CA LEU A 186 -3.86 5.28 8.12
C LEU A 186 -4.19 4.31 6.99
N SER A 187 -3.50 4.42 5.84
CA SER A 187 -3.65 3.46 4.74
C SER A 187 -3.33 2.05 5.21
N GLU A 188 -2.25 1.88 5.98
CA GLU A 188 -1.86 0.61 6.57
C GLU A 188 -2.91 0.08 7.57
N VAL A 189 -3.55 0.94 8.37
CA VAL A 189 -4.66 0.53 9.25
C VAL A 189 -5.82 -0.04 8.44
N VAL A 190 -6.23 0.62 7.36
CA VAL A 190 -7.32 0.15 6.51
C VAL A 190 -6.97 -1.22 5.89
N ILE A 191 -5.73 -1.38 5.42
CA ILE A 191 -5.23 -2.66 4.91
C ILE A 191 -5.23 -3.73 6.02
N LYS A 192 -4.76 -3.42 7.23
CA LYS A 192 -4.73 -4.34 8.37
C LYS A 192 -6.13 -4.77 8.80
N TRP A 193 -7.10 -3.87 8.78
CA TRP A 193 -8.49 -4.23 9.05
C TRP A 193 -9.04 -5.19 8.01
N GLU A 194 -8.71 -5.00 6.74
CA GLU A 194 -9.14 -5.92 5.70
C GLU A 194 -8.44 -7.28 5.79
N LEU A 195 -7.13 -7.30 6.06
CA LEU A 195 -6.37 -8.52 6.33
C LEU A 195 -6.94 -9.29 7.53
N GLN A 196 -7.29 -8.60 8.61
CA GLN A 196 -7.92 -9.21 9.77
C GLN A 196 -9.26 -9.86 9.40
N ARG A 197 -10.10 -9.17 8.60
CA ARG A 197 -11.37 -9.75 8.12
C ARG A 197 -11.15 -11.03 7.30
N ILE A 198 -10.18 -11.02 6.38
CA ILE A 198 -9.87 -12.20 5.57
C ILE A 198 -9.42 -13.35 6.46
N LYS A 199 -8.58 -13.07 7.46
CA LYS A 199 -8.14 -14.05 8.45
C LYS A 199 -9.30 -14.60 9.28
N ASP A 200 -10.20 -13.74 9.75
CA ASP A 200 -11.37 -14.13 10.55
C ASP A 200 -12.38 -14.98 9.75
N GLN A 201 -12.34 -14.92 8.41
CA GLN A 201 -13.20 -15.70 7.52
C GLN A 201 -12.60 -17.04 7.09
N GLN A 202 -11.30 -17.26 7.28
CA GLN A 202 -10.70 -18.56 7.04
C GLN A 202 -11.13 -19.50 8.18
N PRO A 203 -11.80 -20.63 7.89
CA PRO A 203 -12.11 -21.60 8.92
C PRO A 203 -10.78 -22.14 9.50
N ASP A 204 -10.68 -22.23 10.83
CA ASP A 204 -9.56 -22.89 11.53
C ASP A 204 -9.52 -24.37 11.11
N SER A 205 -8.85 -24.68 9.99
CA SER A 205 -8.66 -26.04 9.50
C SER A 205 -7.35 -26.67 9.99
N ASP A 206 -6.82 -26.23 11.14
CA ASP A 206 -5.60 -26.76 11.77
C ASP A 206 -5.77 -27.00 13.29
N MET A 207 -6.92 -27.52 13.70
CA MET A 207 -7.05 -28.19 15.00
C MET A 207 -7.72 -29.55 14.83
N ASP A 208 -6.96 -30.53 14.32
CA ASP A 208 -7.20 -31.93 14.64
C ASP A 208 -6.67 -32.20 16.06
N PRO A 209 -7.50 -32.57 17.05
CA PRO A 209 -7.04 -32.84 18.41
C PRO A 209 -6.58 -34.30 18.62
N ASN A 210 -6.27 -35.07 17.57
CA ASN A 210 -6.13 -36.52 17.72
C ASN A 210 -5.12 -37.18 16.77
N SER A 211 -3.81 -36.93 16.96
CA SER A 211 -2.76 -37.81 16.43
C SER A 211 -1.64 -38.03 17.45
N SER A 212 -1.95 -38.81 18.48
CA SER A 212 -0.96 -39.60 19.21
C SER A 212 -0.61 -40.84 18.38
N GLY A 213 0.63 -40.92 17.90
CA GLY A 213 1.15 -42.10 17.20
C GLY A 213 2.57 -41.91 16.69
N GLU A 214 3.48 -42.73 17.19
CA GLU A 214 4.93 -42.70 17.06
C GLU A 214 5.45 -42.99 15.63
N GLY A 215 6.68 -42.53 15.34
CA GLY A 215 7.65 -43.37 14.61
C GLY A 215 8.20 -42.92 13.23
N ILE A 216 9.38 -42.27 13.27
CA ILE A 216 10.60 -42.53 12.44
C ILE A 216 10.67 -42.10 10.94
N ASN A 217 11.60 -41.15 10.71
CA ASN A 217 12.52 -40.89 9.57
C ASN A 217 12.10 -41.01 8.09
N SER A 218 12.22 -39.90 7.35
CA SER A 218 13.42 -39.58 6.54
C SER A 218 13.32 -38.24 5.76
N VAL A 219 14.36 -37.40 5.90
CA VAL A 219 15.13 -36.66 4.86
C VAL A 219 14.31 -36.04 3.70
N SER A 220 14.33 -34.76 3.31
CA SER A 220 15.22 -33.60 3.46
C SER A 220 14.53 -32.37 2.85
N SER A 221 14.84 -31.15 3.31
CA SER A 221 15.18 -30.00 2.44
C SER A 221 15.44 -28.74 3.28
N ILE A 222 16.67 -28.26 3.15
CA ILE A 222 17.27 -27.14 3.84
C ILE A 222 16.69 -25.82 3.29
N LYS A 223 16.18 -24.94 4.16
CA LYS A 223 16.09 -23.50 3.87
C LYS A 223 16.72 -22.73 5.02
N ARG A 224 18.00 -22.39 4.84
CA ARG A 224 18.77 -21.47 5.70
C ARG A 224 18.17 -20.06 5.57
N GLY A 225 17.55 -19.59 6.63
CA GLY A 225 17.25 -18.17 6.84
C GLY A 225 18.46 -17.51 7.50
N LEU A 226 18.94 -16.42 6.88
CA LEU A 226 19.99 -15.58 7.42
C LEU A 226 19.46 -14.80 8.63
N SER A 227 20.08 -15.05 9.78
CA SER A 227 19.98 -14.22 10.98
C SER A 227 20.91 -13.01 10.84
N VAL A 228 20.37 -11.80 11.01
CA VAL A 228 21.14 -10.64 11.46
C VAL A 228 20.49 -10.18 12.75
N ASP A 229 21.12 -10.54 13.85
CA ASP A 229 20.88 -9.98 15.17
C ASP A 229 21.85 -8.80 15.36
N SER A 230 21.34 -7.67 15.86
CA SER A 230 22.06 -6.72 16.72
C SER A 230 21.15 -5.55 17.09
N ALA A 231 20.34 -5.73 18.14
CA ALA A 231 19.93 -4.66 19.04
C ALA A 231 19.54 -5.23 20.43
N GLN A 232 20.55 -5.63 21.20
CA GLN A 232 20.52 -5.61 22.67
C GLN A 232 20.28 -4.17 23.16
N GLU A 233 19.66 -3.86 24.30
CA GLU A 233 18.87 -4.57 25.29
C GLU A 233 18.30 -3.45 26.19
N VAL A 234 17.00 -3.41 26.47
CA VAL A 234 16.50 -2.90 27.76
C VAL A 234 15.46 -3.91 28.25
N LYS A 235 15.96 -5.00 28.84
CA LYS A 235 15.15 -5.88 29.68
C LYS A 235 14.90 -5.18 31.01
N ARG A 236 13.61 -4.99 31.34
CA ARG A 236 12.98 -5.42 32.60
C ARG A 236 11.51 -5.03 32.58
N PHE A 237 10.65 -6.02 32.38
CA PHE A 237 9.55 -6.36 33.28
C PHE A 237 8.85 -7.61 32.73
N ARG A 238 9.25 -8.78 33.24
CA ARG A 238 8.37 -9.94 33.35
C ARG A 238 7.75 -9.87 34.74
N ALA A 239 6.45 -9.62 34.80
CA ALA A 239 5.64 -9.93 35.97
C ALA A 239 4.26 -10.40 35.47
N ALA A 240 3.93 -11.62 35.88
CA ALA A 240 2.69 -12.37 35.71
C ALA A 240 1.44 -11.59 35.24
N THR A 241 1.08 -11.77 33.97
CA THR A 241 -0.29 -11.67 33.44
C THR A 241 -0.56 -12.86 32.53
N GLY A 242 -0.52 -14.06 33.13
CA GLY A 242 -1.26 -15.19 32.58
C GLY A 242 -2.75 -14.90 32.67
N ALA A 243 -3.49 -15.22 31.60
CA ALA A 243 -4.96 -15.15 31.49
C ALA A 243 -5.62 -13.78 31.23
N ILE A 244 -5.19 -13.06 30.18
CA ILE A 244 -6.05 -12.04 29.53
C ILE A 244 -6.36 -12.38 28.06
N SER A 245 -5.68 -13.37 27.47
CA SER A 245 -5.91 -13.76 26.07
C SER A 245 -7.20 -14.55 25.82
N ALA A 246 -7.96 -14.92 26.87
CA ALA A 246 -9.17 -15.75 26.77
C ALA A 246 -10.50 -15.00 27.03
N VAL A 247 -10.49 -13.68 27.24
CA VAL A 247 -11.71 -12.88 27.56
C VAL A 247 -12.10 -11.92 26.42
N PHE A 248 -11.49 -12.04 25.24
CA PHE A 248 -11.96 -11.38 24.02
C PHE A 248 -13.08 -12.17 23.29
N GLY A 249 -13.51 -13.31 23.85
CA GLY A 249 -14.61 -14.10 23.33
C GLY A 249 -15.93 -13.78 24.04
N ARG A 250 -16.93 -13.37 23.25
CA ARG A 250 -18.35 -13.17 23.62
C ARG A 250 -18.67 -11.92 24.42
N SER A 251 -18.56 -10.77 23.77
CA SER A 251 -19.60 -9.74 23.95
C SER A 251 -20.88 -10.26 23.30
N GLN A 252 -22.01 -10.29 24.01
CA GLN A 252 -23.32 -10.50 23.37
C GLN A 252 -23.57 -9.32 22.43
N SER A 253 -23.31 -9.53 21.14
CA SER A 253 -23.61 -8.60 20.05
C SER A 253 -25.12 -8.55 19.82
N LEU A 254 -25.66 -7.36 19.56
CA LEU A 254 -27.02 -7.22 19.04
C LEU A 254 -27.15 -8.04 17.73
N PRO A 255 -28.33 -8.65 17.44
CA PRO A 255 -28.57 -9.33 16.18
C PRO A 255 -28.35 -8.35 15.02
N GLY A 256 -27.32 -8.58 14.20
CA GLY A 256 -26.94 -7.72 13.06
C GLY A 256 -25.55 -7.07 13.16
N ALA A 257 -24.96 -6.94 14.35
CA ALA A 257 -23.61 -6.38 14.50
C ALA A 257 -22.53 -7.31 13.90
N ASP A 258 -22.68 -8.63 14.03
CA ASP A 258 -21.73 -9.61 13.48
C ASP A 258 -21.77 -9.67 11.94
N SER A 259 -22.91 -9.34 11.32
CA SER A 259 -23.06 -9.26 9.86
C SER A 259 -22.26 -8.10 9.26
N LEU A 260 -22.13 -6.98 9.97
CA LEU A 260 -21.30 -5.86 9.53
C LEU A 260 -19.81 -6.15 9.70
N LEU A 261 -19.41 -6.92 10.72
CA LEU A 261 -18.01 -7.28 10.96
C LEU A 261 -17.43 -8.15 9.84
N SER A 262 -18.22 -9.05 9.27
CA SER A 262 -17.78 -9.90 8.15
C SER A 262 -17.84 -9.18 6.80
N LYS A 263 -18.51 -8.02 6.70
CA LYS A 263 -18.66 -7.28 5.45
C LYS A 263 -17.32 -6.65 5.01
N PRO A 264 -16.91 -6.79 3.74
CA PRO A 264 -15.72 -6.09 3.22
C PRO A 264 -15.92 -4.58 3.25
N ILE A 265 -14.80 -3.84 3.23
CA ILE A 265 -14.82 -2.39 3.08
C ILE A 265 -15.30 -2.04 1.65
N ASP A 266 -16.15 -1.01 1.53
CA ASP A 266 -16.71 -0.61 0.24
C ASP A 266 -15.62 -0.27 -0.78
N LYS A 267 -15.83 -0.72 -2.02
CA LYS A 267 -14.87 -0.60 -3.14
C LYS A 267 -14.36 0.83 -3.35
N GLN A 268 -15.23 1.84 -3.20
CA GLN A 268 -14.84 3.25 -3.34
C GLN A 268 -13.72 3.65 -2.37
N HIS A 269 -13.78 3.16 -1.12
CA HIS A 269 -12.76 3.44 -0.12
C HIS A 269 -11.46 2.70 -0.43
N THR A 270 -11.54 1.43 -0.83
CA THR A 270 -10.36 0.61 -1.16
C THR A 270 -9.62 1.18 -2.38
N ASP A 271 -10.36 1.57 -3.41
CA ASP A 271 -9.80 2.21 -4.61
C ASP A 271 -9.13 3.54 -4.27
N THR A 272 -9.74 4.31 -3.35
CA THR A 272 -9.14 5.57 -2.88
C THR A 272 -7.81 5.32 -2.15
N VAL A 273 -7.72 4.30 -1.30
CA VAL A 273 -6.48 3.93 -0.58
C VAL A 273 -5.39 3.48 -1.55
N VAL A 274 -5.72 2.61 -2.52
CA VAL A 274 -4.76 2.13 -3.53
C VAL A 274 -4.23 3.30 -4.37
N ASN A 275 -5.11 4.14 -4.91
CA ASN A 275 -4.70 5.30 -5.70
C ASN A 275 -3.91 6.34 -4.87
N PHE A 276 -4.25 6.48 -3.58
CA PHE A 276 -3.49 7.31 -2.65
C PHE A 276 -2.06 6.81 -2.49
N LEU A 277 -1.86 5.52 -2.21
CA LEU A 277 -0.54 4.90 -2.03
C LEU A 277 0.32 5.05 -3.27
N ILE A 278 -0.25 4.77 -4.46
CA ILE A 278 0.44 4.93 -5.75
C ILE A 278 0.92 6.38 -5.92
N ARG A 279 0.04 7.35 -5.66
CA ARG A 279 0.36 8.76 -5.88
C ARG A 279 1.38 9.29 -4.89
N VAL A 280 1.29 8.92 -3.61
CA VAL A 280 2.28 9.32 -2.60
C VAL A 280 3.64 8.71 -2.91
N ALA A 281 3.71 7.42 -3.26
CA ALA A 281 4.97 6.76 -3.63
C ALA A 281 5.74 7.55 -4.70
N CYS A 282 5.04 8.04 -5.72
CA CYS A 282 5.67 8.71 -6.86
C CYS A 282 5.76 10.24 -6.76
N GLN A 283 5.41 10.84 -5.62
CA GLN A 283 5.43 12.32 -5.43
C GLN A 283 6.14 12.76 -4.15
N VAL A 284 6.67 11.81 -3.36
CA VAL A 284 7.22 12.09 -2.03
C VAL A 284 8.73 12.25 -1.99
N ASN A 285 9.45 11.84 -3.04
CA ASN A 285 10.90 12.02 -3.08
C ASN A 285 11.26 13.49 -3.29
N ASP A 286 12.25 13.96 -2.53
CA ASP A 286 12.82 15.31 -2.68
C ASP A 286 13.71 15.38 -3.94
N ASN A 287 13.94 16.59 -4.46
CA ASN A 287 14.75 16.80 -5.68
C ASN A 287 16.25 16.54 -5.47
N THR A 288 16.71 16.35 -4.24
CA THR A 288 18.13 16.23 -3.89
C THR A 288 18.71 14.83 -4.12
N ASN A 289 17.91 13.83 -4.52
CA ASN A 289 18.32 12.45 -4.78
C ASN A 289 19.30 11.88 -3.72
N THR A 290 19.10 12.26 -2.46
CA THR A 290 19.92 11.75 -1.34
C THR A 290 19.41 10.38 -0.92
N ALA A 291 20.28 9.38 -1.02
CA ALA A 291 19.99 8.02 -0.60
C ALA A 291 19.59 7.99 0.90
N GLY A 292 18.49 7.30 1.22
CA GLY A 292 17.95 7.20 2.56
C GLY A 292 17.17 8.43 3.03
N SER A 293 16.79 9.33 2.13
CA SER A 293 15.94 10.48 2.47
C SER A 293 14.62 10.04 3.12
N PRO A 294 14.02 10.85 4.01
CA PRO A 294 12.70 10.56 4.58
C PRO A 294 11.62 10.31 3.51
N GLY A 295 11.73 11.01 2.37
CA GLY A 295 10.88 10.80 1.20
C GLY A 295 11.03 9.41 0.60
N GLU A 296 12.27 8.98 0.32
CA GLU A 296 12.57 7.67 -0.26
C GLU A 296 12.11 6.51 0.64
N VAL A 297 12.36 6.61 1.95
CA VAL A 297 11.91 5.60 2.93
C VAL A 297 10.38 5.49 2.93
N LEU A 298 9.68 6.62 2.87
CA LEU A 298 8.23 6.66 2.82
C LEU A 298 7.69 6.14 1.48
N SER A 299 8.35 6.46 0.36
CA SER A 299 8.03 5.95 -0.97
C SER A 299 8.07 4.42 -1.00
N ARG A 300 9.21 3.82 -0.58
CA ARG A 300 9.39 2.37 -0.52
C ARG A 300 8.34 1.70 0.38
N ARG A 301 7.97 2.35 1.49
CA ARG A 301 6.89 1.86 2.36
C ARG A 301 5.54 1.85 1.65
N CYS A 302 5.22 2.90 0.87
CA CYS A 302 3.99 2.95 0.07
C CYS A 302 3.96 1.82 -0.96
N VAL A 303 5.08 1.54 -1.63
CA VAL A 303 5.20 0.43 -2.60
C VAL A 303 4.97 -0.93 -1.92
N ASN A 304 5.53 -1.16 -0.72
CA ASN A 304 5.33 -2.40 0.03
C ASN A 304 3.86 -2.59 0.47
N LEU A 305 3.21 -1.51 0.90
CA LEU A 305 1.78 -1.54 1.24
C LEU A 305 0.91 -1.78 -0.01
N LEU A 306 1.27 -1.18 -1.15
CA LEU A 306 0.61 -1.42 -2.43
C LEU A 306 0.71 -2.89 -2.86
N LYS A 307 1.91 -3.49 -2.74
CA LYS A 307 2.14 -4.92 -3.00
C LYS A 307 1.25 -5.80 -2.12
N THR A 308 1.02 -5.40 -0.87
CA THR A 308 0.12 -6.11 0.06
C THR A 308 -1.36 -5.93 -0.29
N ALA A 309 -1.75 -4.70 -0.66
CA ALA A 309 -3.14 -4.34 -0.98
C ALA A 309 -3.65 -4.99 -2.27
N LEU A 310 -2.76 -5.16 -3.26
CA LEU A 310 -3.08 -5.75 -4.55
C LEU A 310 -2.81 -7.26 -4.63
N ARG A 311 -2.65 -7.97 -3.49
CA ARG A 311 -2.57 -9.43 -3.50
C ARG A 311 -3.84 -10.07 -4.08
N PRO A 312 -3.77 -11.28 -4.66
CA PRO A 312 -4.92 -11.94 -5.31
C PRO A 312 -6.13 -12.12 -4.39
N ASP A 313 -5.91 -12.34 -3.09
CA ASP A 313 -6.92 -12.49 -2.03
C ASP A 313 -7.48 -11.16 -1.49
N MET A 314 -6.98 -10.01 -1.98
CA MET A 314 -7.32 -8.67 -1.50
C MET A 314 -7.98 -7.80 -2.59
N TRP A 315 -7.49 -6.57 -2.81
CA TRP A 315 -8.09 -5.57 -3.70
C TRP A 315 -7.52 -5.64 -5.12
N CYS A 316 -7.28 -6.85 -5.65
CA CYS A 316 -6.72 -7.06 -6.99
C CYS A 316 -7.59 -6.50 -8.14
N LYS A 317 -8.87 -6.20 -7.87
CA LYS A 317 -9.84 -5.62 -8.82
C LYS A 317 -10.07 -4.11 -8.63
N SER A 318 -9.14 -3.42 -7.96
CA SER A 318 -9.25 -1.98 -7.73
C SER A 318 -9.18 -1.16 -9.02
N GLU A 319 -10.01 -0.11 -9.11
CA GLU A 319 -9.99 0.80 -10.26
C GLU A 319 -8.86 1.83 -10.11
N LEU A 320 -7.89 1.77 -11.02
CA LEU A 320 -6.70 2.62 -10.98
C LEU A 320 -6.89 3.86 -11.85
N LYS A 321 -6.59 5.03 -11.28
CA LYS A 321 -6.61 6.34 -11.96
C LYS A 321 -5.19 6.79 -12.28
N LEU A 322 -4.59 6.17 -13.30
CA LEU A 322 -3.18 6.39 -13.65
C LEU A 322 -2.94 7.54 -14.64
N GLN A 323 -3.94 8.22 -15.17
CA GLN A 323 -3.76 9.24 -16.23
C GLN A 323 -2.70 10.31 -15.92
N TRP A 324 -2.53 10.68 -14.64
CA TRP A 324 -1.51 11.66 -14.22
C TRP A 324 -0.07 11.14 -14.29
N PHE A 325 0.15 9.81 -14.36
CA PHE A 325 1.48 9.22 -14.54
C PHE A 325 2.15 9.71 -15.81
N ASP A 326 1.40 9.90 -16.90
CA ASP A 326 1.96 10.39 -18.15
C ASP A 326 2.67 11.73 -17.95
N LYS A 327 2.03 12.64 -17.20
CA LYS A 327 2.61 13.93 -16.82
C LYS A 327 3.84 13.78 -15.92
N LEU A 328 3.84 12.82 -14.98
CA LEU A 328 5.01 12.52 -14.15
C LEU A 328 6.19 12.07 -15.02
N LEU A 329 5.97 11.11 -15.91
CA LEU A 329 7.00 10.53 -16.76
C LEU A 329 7.54 11.55 -17.78
N MET A 330 6.66 12.41 -18.32
CA MET A 330 7.03 13.54 -19.19
C MET A 330 7.96 14.56 -18.53
N THR A 331 8.05 14.62 -17.19
CA THR A 331 9.01 15.52 -16.52
C THR A 331 10.47 15.20 -16.85
N VAL A 332 10.74 14.00 -17.37
CA VAL A 332 12.08 13.59 -17.84
C VAL A 332 12.61 14.47 -18.97
N GLU A 333 11.73 15.06 -19.78
CA GLU A 333 12.11 15.97 -20.89
C GLU A 333 12.32 17.41 -20.40
N GLN A 334 12.02 17.70 -19.12
CA GLN A 334 12.06 19.04 -18.54
C GLN A 334 13.20 19.14 -17.49
N PRO A 335 14.39 19.65 -17.86
CA PRO A 335 15.58 19.61 -17.00
C PRO A 335 15.39 20.28 -15.63
N ASN A 336 14.56 21.31 -15.55
CA ASN A 336 14.35 22.10 -14.33
C ASN A 336 13.30 21.52 -13.37
N GLN A 337 12.52 20.52 -13.81
CA GLN A 337 11.42 19.92 -13.04
C GLN A 337 11.61 18.41 -12.82
N VAL A 338 12.72 17.86 -13.32
CA VAL A 338 12.95 16.42 -13.31
C VAL A 338 13.27 15.93 -11.90
N ASN A 339 12.50 14.94 -11.44
CA ASN A 339 12.78 14.22 -10.21
C ASN A 339 12.95 12.74 -10.53
N TYR A 340 14.21 12.31 -10.62
CA TYR A 340 14.52 10.94 -11.01
C TYR A 340 14.02 9.91 -10.00
N GLY A 341 14.08 10.17 -8.70
CA GLY A 341 13.55 9.24 -7.70
C GLY A 341 12.06 8.95 -7.89
N ASN A 342 11.25 9.98 -8.14
CA ASN A 342 9.82 9.85 -8.41
C ASN A 342 9.53 9.10 -9.73
N ILE A 343 10.31 9.37 -10.78
CA ILE A 343 10.19 8.65 -12.06
C ILE A 343 10.54 7.17 -11.89
N CYS A 344 11.67 6.84 -11.26
CA CYS A 344 12.11 5.45 -11.06
C CYS A 344 11.10 4.67 -10.20
N THR A 345 10.59 5.28 -9.12
CA THR A 345 9.50 4.69 -8.32
C THR A 345 8.25 4.47 -9.17
N GLY A 346 7.89 5.45 -10.02
CA GLY A 346 6.76 5.32 -10.94
C GLY A 346 6.90 4.15 -11.91
N LEU A 347 8.09 3.95 -12.47
CA LEU A 347 8.40 2.80 -13.33
C LEU A 347 8.36 1.48 -12.56
N GLU A 348 8.88 1.41 -11.33
CA GLU A 348 8.78 0.22 -10.47
C GLU A 348 7.31 -0.14 -10.21
N VAL A 349 6.47 0.84 -9.89
CA VAL A 349 5.03 0.64 -9.68
C VAL A 349 4.35 0.15 -10.95
N LEU A 350 4.63 0.75 -12.11
CA LEU A 350 4.08 0.29 -13.39
C LEU A 350 4.50 -1.15 -13.69
N ASN A 351 5.77 -1.49 -13.47
CA ASN A 351 6.27 -2.85 -13.62
C ASN A 351 5.52 -3.84 -12.72
N PHE A 352 5.34 -3.49 -11.44
CA PHE A 352 4.55 -4.30 -10.52
C PHE A 352 3.09 -4.46 -10.99
N LEU A 353 2.44 -3.38 -11.45
CA LEU A 353 1.07 -3.42 -11.94
C LEU A 353 0.89 -4.35 -13.15
N LEU A 354 1.87 -4.43 -14.06
CA LEU A 354 1.86 -5.39 -15.18
C LEU A 354 1.82 -6.85 -14.70
N THR A 355 2.36 -7.15 -13.51
CA THR A 355 2.37 -8.52 -12.97
C THR A 355 1.09 -8.92 -12.25
N VAL A 356 0.24 -7.96 -11.88
CA VAL A 356 -0.94 -8.19 -11.03
C VAL A 356 -2.26 -7.92 -11.76
N LEU A 357 -2.29 -6.93 -12.66
CA LEU A 357 -3.50 -6.55 -13.38
C LEU A 357 -3.83 -7.53 -14.50
N GLN A 358 -5.13 -7.67 -14.80
CA GLN A 358 -5.60 -8.43 -15.96
C GLN A 358 -5.43 -7.63 -17.26
N SER A 359 -5.32 -8.32 -18.40
CA SER A 359 -5.07 -7.72 -19.71
C SER A 359 -5.98 -6.53 -20.07
N PRO A 360 -7.31 -6.55 -19.84
CA PRO A 360 -8.16 -5.39 -20.14
C PRO A 360 -7.85 -4.16 -19.26
N ALA A 361 -7.53 -4.40 -17.98
CA ALA A 361 -7.16 -3.34 -17.05
C ALA A 361 -5.79 -2.74 -17.42
N ILE A 362 -4.83 -3.57 -17.84
CA ILE A 362 -3.53 -3.10 -18.36
C ILE A 362 -3.75 -2.20 -19.57
N LEU A 363 -4.53 -2.64 -20.57
CA LEU A 363 -4.79 -1.86 -21.78
C LEU A 363 -5.38 -0.49 -21.49
N SER A 364 -6.46 -0.45 -20.70
CA SER A 364 -7.12 0.81 -20.32
C SER A 364 -6.21 1.76 -19.54
N SER A 365 -5.30 1.21 -18.73
CA SER A 365 -4.43 1.98 -17.85
C SER A 365 -3.14 2.46 -18.53
N PHE A 366 -2.56 1.65 -19.42
CA PHE A 366 -1.25 1.92 -20.05
C PHE A 366 -1.36 2.66 -21.38
N LYS A 367 -2.48 2.55 -22.11
CA LYS A 367 -2.67 3.27 -23.37
C LYS A 367 -2.50 4.79 -23.23
N PRO A 368 -3.04 5.47 -22.19
CA PRO A 368 -2.79 6.89 -21.98
C PRO A 368 -1.36 7.24 -21.56
N LEU A 369 -0.56 6.25 -21.13
CA LEU A 369 0.80 6.45 -20.61
C LEU A 369 1.90 6.23 -21.65
N GLN A 370 1.52 5.82 -22.88
CA GLN A 370 2.46 5.48 -23.94
C GLN A 370 3.50 6.57 -24.17
N ARG A 371 3.05 7.83 -24.22
CA ARG A 371 3.92 8.98 -24.47
C ARG A 371 4.94 9.14 -23.34
N GLY A 372 4.47 9.16 -22.09
CA GLY A 372 5.27 9.28 -20.87
C GLY A 372 6.34 8.20 -20.78
N ILE A 373 5.92 6.95 -20.95
CA ILE A 373 6.80 5.79 -20.95
C ILE A 373 7.83 5.93 -22.08
N ALA A 374 7.41 6.30 -23.29
CA ALA A 374 8.31 6.49 -24.43
C ALA A 374 9.36 7.60 -24.21
N ALA A 375 9.05 8.69 -23.52
CA ALA A 375 10.06 9.72 -23.21
C ALA A 375 11.02 9.31 -22.09
N CYS A 376 10.53 8.66 -21.04
CA CYS A 376 11.41 8.08 -20.01
C CYS A 376 12.37 7.07 -20.63
N MET A 377 11.84 6.36 -21.62
CA MET A 377 12.59 5.53 -22.50
C MET A 377 13.64 6.36 -23.29
N THR A 378 13.29 7.29 -24.17
CA THR A 378 14.27 7.97 -25.06
C THR A 378 15.29 8.90 -24.37
N CYS A 379 15.15 9.15 -23.06
CA CYS A 379 16.07 10.00 -22.30
C CYS A 379 17.51 9.46 -22.30
N THR A 380 18.47 10.27 -22.74
CA THR A 380 19.91 9.95 -22.86
C THR A 380 20.72 10.17 -21.59
N SER A 381 20.10 10.62 -20.50
CA SER A 381 20.82 10.94 -19.26
C SER A 381 21.48 9.68 -18.66
N SER A 382 22.74 9.77 -18.28
CA SER A 382 23.62 8.69 -17.78
C SER A 382 23.30 8.16 -16.37
N VAL A 383 22.07 8.35 -15.86
CA VAL A 383 21.71 7.88 -14.53
C VAL A 383 21.56 6.35 -14.58
N ALA A 384 22.54 5.63 -14.05
CA ALA A 384 22.63 4.17 -14.09
C ALA A 384 21.37 3.46 -13.55
N SER A 385 20.68 4.02 -12.55
CA SER A 385 19.44 3.44 -12.00
C SER A 385 18.35 3.30 -13.07
N LYS A 386 18.17 4.33 -13.92
CA LYS A 386 17.15 4.35 -14.98
C LYS A 386 17.22 3.11 -15.86
N TYR A 387 18.43 2.65 -16.18
CA TYR A 387 18.62 1.51 -17.07
C TYR A 387 18.12 0.20 -16.43
N GLU A 388 18.31 0.00 -15.13
CA GLU A 388 17.88 -1.21 -14.42
C GLU A 388 16.35 -1.31 -14.31
N GLU A 389 15.65 -0.22 -13.99
CA GLU A 389 14.18 -0.23 -13.95
C GLU A 389 13.56 -0.34 -15.34
N LEU A 390 14.18 0.29 -16.35
CA LEU A 390 13.78 0.16 -17.75
C LEU A 390 13.96 -1.28 -18.26
N GLU A 391 15.06 -1.95 -17.91
CA GLU A 391 15.28 -3.36 -18.25
C GLU A 391 14.20 -4.26 -17.63
N CYS A 392 13.82 -4.01 -16.39
CA CYS A 392 12.73 -4.74 -15.74
C CYS A 392 11.39 -4.51 -16.45
N LEU A 393 11.10 -3.27 -16.85
CA LEU A 393 9.91 -2.94 -17.64
C LEU A 393 9.94 -3.65 -19.00
N TYR A 394 11.09 -3.67 -19.68
CA TYR A 394 11.24 -4.40 -20.95
C TYR A 394 11.06 -5.90 -20.77
N ALA A 395 11.56 -6.49 -19.70
CA ALA A 395 11.37 -7.90 -19.38
C ALA A 395 9.90 -8.23 -19.13
N ALA A 396 9.19 -7.36 -18.40
CA ALA A 396 7.75 -7.51 -18.17
C ALA A 396 6.94 -7.37 -19.46
N VAL A 397 7.26 -6.40 -20.32
CA VAL A 397 6.64 -6.23 -21.64
C VAL A 397 6.91 -7.46 -22.52
N GLY A 398 8.14 -7.95 -22.56
CA GLY A 398 8.50 -9.18 -23.28
C GLY A 398 7.74 -10.41 -22.77
N LYS A 399 7.59 -10.54 -21.45
CA LYS A 399 6.79 -11.59 -20.81
C LYS A 399 5.32 -11.50 -21.22
N VAL A 400 4.73 -10.30 -21.24
CA VAL A 400 3.35 -10.06 -21.68
C VAL A 400 3.16 -10.49 -23.14
N ILE A 401 4.11 -10.18 -24.03
CA ILE A 401 4.06 -10.62 -25.43
C ILE A 401 4.14 -12.14 -25.53
N TYR A 402 5.05 -12.78 -24.77
CA TYR A 402 5.24 -14.22 -24.78
C TYR A 402 4.03 -14.97 -24.21
N GLU A 403 3.49 -14.52 -23.08
CA GLU A 403 2.26 -15.07 -22.50
C GLU A 403 1.09 -14.90 -23.46
N GLY A 404 0.97 -13.74 -24.12
CA GLY A 404 0.00 -13.52 -25.18
C GLY A 404 0.11 -14.56 -26.29
N LEU A 405 1.33 -14.75 -26.84
CA LEU A 405 1.64 -15.78 -27.85
C LEU A 405 1.30 -17.20 -27.40
N THR A 406 1.65 -17.59 -26.17
CA THR A 406 1.31 -18.93 -25.66
C THR A 406 -0.19 -19.13 -25.46
N ASN A 407 -0.92 -18.06 -25.12
CA ASN A 407 -2.38 -18.09 -25.04
C ASN A 407 -3.00 -18.25 -26.44
N TYR A 408 -2.39 -17.67 -27.48
CA TYR A 408 -2.79 -17.92 -28.87
C TYR A 408 -2.65 -19.40 -29.25
N GLU A 409 -1.55 -20.06 -28.88
CA GLU A 409 -1.31 -21.46 -29.21
C GLU A 409 -2.28 -22.42 -28.48
N LYS A 410 -2.58 -22.15 -27.20
CA LYS A 410 -3.47 -22.98 -26.39
C LYS A 410 -4.95 -22.85 -26.77
N ALA A 411 -5.35 -21.72 -27.37
CA ALA A 411 -6.74 -21.41 -27.71
C ALA A 411 -7.13 -21.82 -29.15
N THR A 412 -6.38 -22.72 -29.78
CA THR A 412 -6.55 -23.21 -31.17
C THR A 412 -7.94 -23.79 -31.48
N ASN A 413 -8.81 -24.00 -30.48
CA ASN A 413 -10.18 -24.53 -30.64
C ASN A 413 -11.31 -23.59 -30.14
N ALA A 414 -11.07 -22.30 -29.87
CA ALA A 414 -12.09 -21.37 -29.36
C ALA A 414 -12.35 -20.15 -30.27
N ASN A 415 -13.57 -19.60 -30.21
CA ASN A 415 -14.04 -18.51 -31.08
C ASN A 415 -13.06 -17.30 -31.16
N PRO A 416 -12.53 -16.95 -32.35
CA PRO A 416 -11.41 -16.00 -32.54
C PRO A 416 -11.65 -14.52 -32.20
N SER A 417 -12.89 -14.06 -32.07
CA SER A 417 -13.18 -12.63 -32.20
C SER A 417 -13.22 -11.82 -30.89
N GLN A 418 -13.48 -12.45 -29.73
CA GLN A 418 -13.62 -11.73 -28.44
C GLN A 418 -12.49 -12.00 -27.44
N LEU A 419 -11.94 -13.23 -27.39
CA LEU A 419 -10.82 -13.59 -26.50
C LEU A 419 -9.47 -13.05 -26.98
N PHE A 420 -9.31 -12.90 -28.30
CA PHE A 420 -8.04 -12.55 -28.91
C PHE A 420 -7.87 -11.04 -29.14
N ALA A 421 -8.94 -10.25 -29.08
CA ALA A 421 -8.88 -8.80 -29.28
C ALA A 421 -8.04 -8.12 -28.17
N GLY A 422 -8.30 -8.46 -26.90
CA GLY A 422 -7.55 -7.89 -25.77
C GLY A 422 -6.08 -8.34 -25.73
N THR A 423 -5.78 -9.56 -26.19
CA THR A 423 -4.39 -10.04 -26.26
C THR A 423 -3.65 -9.38 -27.44
N SER A 424 -4.30 -9.21 -28.59
CA SER A 424 -3.73 -8.57 -29.78
C SER A 424 -3.42 -7.10 -29.53
N GLU A 425 -4.36 -6.36 -28.95
CA GLU A 425 -4.17 -4.96 -28.60
C GLU A 425 -3.01 -4.78 -27.60
N LEU A 426 -2.83 -5.73 -26.68
CA LEU A 426 -1.76 -5.67 -25.67
C LEU A 426 -0.40 -5.95 -26.30
N VAL A 427 -0.32 -6.89 -27.24
CA VAL A 427 0.88 -7.15 -28.04
C VAL A 427 1.21 -5.94 -28.92
N MET A 428 0.23 -5.34 -29.59
CA MET A 428 0.43 -4.13 -30.39
C MET A 428 0.93 -2.94 -29.54
N LEU A 429 0.31 -2.70 -28.38
CA LEU A 429 0.76 -1.71 -27.41
C LEU A 429 2.23 -1.95 -27.00
N SER A 430 2.57 -3.21 -26.73
CA SER A 430 3.91 -3.63 -26.33
C SER A 430 4.95 -3.41 -27.44
N LEU A 431 4.60 -3.73 -28.69
CA LEU A 431 5.46 -3.51 -29.86
C LEU A 431 5.70 -2.02 -30.12
N GLU A 432 4.67 -1.19 -30.02
CA GLU A 432 4.77 0.27 -30.15
C GLU A 432 5.68 0.91 -29.09
N LEU A 433 5.67 0.37 -27.86
CA LEU A 433 6.57 0.82 -26.79
C LEU A 433 8.04 0.44 -27.05
N VAL A 434 8.30 -0.71 -27.67
CA VAL A 434 9.67 -1.22 -27.87
C VAL A 434 10.31 -0.71 -29.18
N LYS A 435 9.54 -0.46 -30.24
CA LYS A 435 10.08 -0.10 -31.57
C LYS A 435 10.98 1.14 -31.57
N THR A 436 10.72 2.10 -30.68
CA THR A 436 11.42 3.39 -30.60
C THR A 436 12.77 3.33 -29.87
N ARG A 437 13.18 2.16 -29.36
CA ARG A 437 14.27 2.06 -28.36
C ARG A 437 15.35 1.04 -28.64
N LEU A 438 15.33 0.40 -29.80
CA LEU A 438 16.31 -0.62 -30.18
C LEU A 438 17.76 -0.15 -29.97
N ALA A 439 18.01 1.16 -30.16
CA ALA A 439 19.26 1.87 -29.89
C ALA A 439 19.84 1.75 -28.48
N VAL A 440 18.98 1.81 -27.48
CA VAL A 440 19.36 1.99 -26.07
C VAL A 440 19.16 0.71 -25.26
N MET A 441 18.57 -0.32 -25.88
CA MET A 441 18.50 -1.66 -25.32
C MET A 441 19.91 -2.26 -25.23
N SER A 442 20.17 -3.01 -24.15
CA SER A 442 21.38 -3.84 -24.04
C SER A 442 21.45 -4.83 -25.20
N MET A 443 22.67 -5.25 -25.58
CA MET A 443 22.86 -6.16 -26.72
C MET A 443 22.08 -7.46 -26.54
N GLU A 444 22.02 -7.99 -25.33
CA GLU A 444 21.28 -9.22 -25.02
C GLU A 444 19.76 -9.03 -25.17
N MET A 445 19.23 -7.90 -24.69
CA MET A 445 17.80 -7.59 -24.81
C MET A 445 17.37 -7.32 -26.26
N ARG A 446 18.21 -6.59 -27.02
CA ARG A 446 18.01 -6.37 -28.46
C ARG A 446 17.97 -7.70 -29.21
N LYS A 447 18.94 -8.58 -28.93
CA LYS A 447 18.99 -9.92 -29.52
C LYS A 447 17.73 -10.72 -29.16
N ASN A 448 17.33 -10.73 -27.90
CA ASN A 448 16.12 -11.45 -27.47
C ASN A 448 14.85 -10.88 -28.13
N PHE A 449 14.72 -9.56 -28.24
CA PHE A 449 13.57 -8.94 -28.90
C PHE A 449 13.50 -9.29 -30.39
N ILE A 450 14.60 -9.17 -31.13
CA ILE A 450 14.60 -9.42 -32.58
C ILE A 450 14.54 -10.91 -32.90
N GLN A 451 15.43 -11.70 -32.28
CA GLN A 451 15.60 -13.11 -32.64
C GLN A 451 14.58 -14.02 -31.96
N THR A 452 14.11 -13.68 -30.76
CA THR A 452 13.11 -14.49 -30.05
C THR A 452 11.72 -13.91 -30.25
N ILE A 453 11.48 -12.66 -29.85
CA ILE A 453 10.12 -12.10 -29.78
C ILE A 453 9.54 -11.83 -31.18
N LEU A 454 10.20 -11.01 -32.01
CA LEU A 454 9.69 -10.68 -33.35
C LEU A 454 9.63 -11.90 -34.25
N THR A 455 10.66 -12.75 -34.21
CA THR A 455 10.64 -14.01 -34.99
C THR A 455 9.48 -14.91 -34.53
N SER A 456 9.27 -15.07 -33.22
CA SER A 456 8.13 -15.84 -32.69
C SER A 456 6.77 -15.22 -33.07
N LEU A 457 6.65 -13.89 -33.14
CA LEU A 457 5.44 -13.23 -33.60
C LEU A 457 5.17 -13.51 -35.08
N ILE A 458 6.21 -13.44 -35.94
CA ILE A 458 6.11 -13.76 -37.36
C ILE A 458 5.72 -15.23 -37.57
N GLU A 459 6.31 -16.13 -36.80
CA GLU A 459 6.08 -17.57 -36.95
C GLU A 459 4.72 -18.02 -36.43
N LYS A 460 4.28 -17.49 -35.28
CA LYS A 460 3.18 -18.08 -34.50
C LYS A 460 1.91 -17.24 -34.48
N SER A 461 1.99 -15.91 -34.67
CA SER A 461 0.80 -15.05 -34.60
C SER A 461 -0.27 -15.46 -35.63
N PRO A 462 -1.53 -15.70 -35.20
CA PRO A 462 -2.64 -15.91 -36.12
C PRO A 462 -3.34 -14.60 -36.54
N ASP A 463 -2.96 -13.46 -35.94
CA ASP A 463 -3.58 -12.16 -36.22
C ASP A 463 -2.75 -11.35 -37.24
N ALA A 464 -3.36 -11.09 -38.40
CA ALA A 464 -2.76 -10.29 -39.47
C ALA A 464 -2.48 -8.83 -39.05
N LYS A 465 -3.21 -8.27 -38.08
CA LYS A 465 -2.93 -6.90 -37.57
C LYS A 465 -1.58 -6.83 -36.88
N ILE A 466 -1.21 -7.85 -36.11
CA ILE A 466 0.09 -7.94 -35.44
C ILE A 466 1.19 -8.04 -36.50
N LEU A 467 0.99 -8.86 -37.54
CA LEU A 467 1.96 -8.99 -38.63
C LEU A 467 2.13 -7.70 -39.42
N ARG A 468 1.05 -6.97 -39.73
CA ARG A 468 1.13 -5.63 -40.35
C ARG A 468 1.96 -4.67 -39.50
N ALA A 469 1.76 -4.66 -38.18
CA ALA A 469 2.57 -3.84 -37.28
C ALA A 469 4.06 -4.23 -37.32
N VAL A 470 4.37 -5.53 -37.35
CA VAL A 470 5.76 -6.01 -37.49
C VAL A 470 6.34 -5.62 -38.85
N VAL A 471 5.60 -5.76 -39.95
CA VAL A 471 6.03 -5.31 -41.30
C VAL A 471 6.38 -3.84 -41.28
N LYS A 472 5.51 -2.99 -40.72
CA LYS A 472 5.75 -1.55 -40.63
C LYS A 472 7.01 -1.22 -39.81
N ILE A 473 7.25 -1.92 -38.71
CA ILE A 473 8.46 -1.74 -37.90
C ILE A 473 9.72 -2.10 -38.71
N VAL A 474 9.70 -3.24 -39.41
CA VAL A 474 10.83 -3.70 -40.23
C VAL A 474 11.04 -2.74 -41.42
N GLU A 475 9.97 -2.27 -42.04
CA GLU A 475 9.99 -1.28 -43.11
C GLU A 475 10.65 0.03 -42.66
N GLU A 476 10.25 0.58 -41.51
CA GLU A 476 10.89 1.76 -40.92
C GLU A 476 12.39 1.54 -40.72
N TRP A 477 12.81 0.37 -40.23
CA TRP A 477 14.23 0.05 -40.03
C TRP A 477 15.01 -0.15 -41.33
N VAL A 478 14.40 -0.71 -42.36
CA VAL A 478 15.02 -0.92 -43.67
C VAL A 478 15.17 0.41 -44.41
N LYS A 479 14.16 1.29 -44.35
CA LYS A 479 14.15 2.61 -45.02
C LYS A 479 15.00 3.67 -44.31
N THR A 480 15.39 3.45 -43.05
CA THR A 480 16.22 4.40 -42.28
C THR A 480 17.69 4.35 -42.72
N ASN A 481 18.12 5.33 -43.53
CA ASN A 481 19.48 5.44 -44.08
C ASN A 481 20.41 6.45 -43.36
N SER A 482 20.05 6.91 -42.14
CA SER A 482 20.84 7.95 -41.45
C SER A 482 22.10 7.39 -40.76
N PRO A 483 23.31 7.94 -41.01
CA PRO A 483 24.55 7.50 -40.35
C PRO A 483 24.57 7.75 -38.83
N MET A 484 23.77 8.70 -38.33
CA MET A 484 23.54 8.88 -36.88
C MET A 484 22.66 7.78 -36.25
N ALA A 485 21.97 6.97 -37.07
CA ALA A 485 21.11 5.88 -36.64
C ALA A 485 21.78 4.49 -36.69
N ALA A 486 23.09 4.42 -36.98
CA ALA A 486 23.83 3.15 -37.08
C ALA A 486 23.80 2.33 -35.77
N ASN A 487 23.85 2.99 -34.61
CA ASN A 487 23.68 2.33 -33.31
C ASN A 487 22.20 2.11 -32.93
N GLN A 488 21.27 2.74 -33.67
CA GLN A 488 19.84 2.77 -33.38
C GLN A 488 19.01 1.76 -34.15
N THR A 489 19.58 1.15 -35.19
CA THR A 489 18.90 0.23 -36.10
C THR A 489 19.48 -1.19 -35.96
N PRO A 490 18.70 -2.23 -36.29
CA PRO A 490 19.21 -3.61 -36.33
C PRO A 490 20.35 -3.75 -37.33
N THR A 491 21.24 -4.70 -37.08
CA THR A 491 22.30 -5.06 -38.02
C THR A 491 21.71 -5.59 -39.34
N LEU A 492 22.47 -5.50 -40.44
CA LEU A 492 22.07 -6.07 -41.73
C LEU A 492 21.68 -7.55 -41.63
N ARG A 493 22.39 -8.31 -40.77
CA ARG A 493 22.09 -9.72 -40.51
C ARG A 493 20.76 -9.92 -39.79
N GLU A 494 20.42 -9.06 -38.84
CA GLU A 494 19.13 -9.11 -38.15
C GLU A 494 17.97 -8.75 -39.08
N LYS A 495 18.16 -7.71 -39.91
CA LYS A 495 17.18 -7.31 -40.95
C LYS A 495 16.91 -8.46 -41.92
N SER A 496 17.96 -9.13 -42.41
CA SER A 496 17.80 -10.23 -43.37
C SER A 496 17.09 -11.45 -42.76
N VAL A 497 17.38 -11.80 -41.50
CA VAL A 497 16.68 -12.90 -40.81
C VAL A 497 15.18 -12.62 -40.70
N LEU A 498 14.78 -11.40 -40.33
CA LEU A 498 13.37 -11.02 -40.25
C LEU A 498 12.71 -11.09 -41.63
N LEU A 499 13.31 -10.51 -42.68
CA LEU A 499 12.76 -10.54 -44.03
C LEU A 499 12.56 -11.97 -44.56
N VAL A 500 13.53 -12.87 -44.34
CA VAL A 500 13.43 -14.29 -44.75
C VAL A 500 12.30 -15.00 -44.00
N LYS A 501 12.14 -14.75 -42.69
CA LYS A 501 11.04 -15.32 -41.91
C LYS A 501 9.69 -14.78 -42.40
N MET A 502 9.60 -13.48 -42.67
CA MET A 502 8.39 -12.86 -43.21
C MET A 502 8.01 -13.46 -44.57
N MET A 503 8.98 -13.62 -45.48
CA MET A 503 8.78 -14.30 -46.76
C MET A 503 8.25 -15.72 -46.59
N THR A 504 8.80 -16.46 -45.62
CA THR A 504 8.42 -17.87 -45.40
C THR A 504 7.00 -18.02 -44.85
N TYR A 505 6.56 -17.11 -43.97
CA TYR A 505 5.33 -17.28 -43.18
C TYR A 505 4.17 -16.40 -43.62
N ILE A 506 4.41 -15.17 -44.14
CA ILE A 506 3.32 -14.25 -44.51
C ILE A 506 2.52 -14.80 -45.69
N GLU A 507 3.20 -15.12 -46.81
CA GLU A 507 2.53 -15.64 -48.01
C GLU A 507 1.84 -16.99 -47.77
N LYS A 508 2.46 -17.87 -46.98
CA LYS A 508 1.93 -19.21 -46.72
C LYS A 508 0.77 -19.23 -45.72
N ARG A 509 0.80 -18.38 -44.68
CA ARG A 509 -0.22 -18.39 -43.62
C ARG A 509 -1.37 -17.42 -43.87
N PHE A 510 -1.16 -16.38 -44.67
CA PHE A 510 -2.15 -15.34 -44.94
C PHE A 510 -2.36 -15.11 -46.45
N PRO A 511 -2.70 -16.15 -47.24
CA PRO A 511 -2.87 -16.01 -48.69
C PRO A 511 -4.04 -15.09 -49.07
N GLU A 512 -5.05 -14.98 -48.21
CA GLU A 512 -6.25 -14.16 -48.47
C GLU A 512 -6.11 -12.70 -48.01
N ASP A 513 -5.11 -12.36 -47.20
CA ASP A 513 -4.89 -10.99 -46.73
C ASP A 513 -4.03 -10.20 -47.73
N LEU A 514 -4.67 -9.73 -48.80
CA LEU A 514 -4.02 -9.00 -49.89
C LEU A 514 -3.30 -7.72 -49.42
N GLU A 515 -3.81 -7.06 -48.39
CA GLU A 515 -3.22 -5.82 -47.87
C GLU A 515 -1.89 -6.10 -47.14
N LEU A 516 -1.84 -7.15 -46.31
CA LEU A 516 -0.60 -7.57 -45.65
C LEU A 516 0.45 -8.01 -46.68
N ASN A 517 0.05 -8.80 -47.68
CA ASN A 517 0.96 -9.25 -48.73
C ASN A 517 1.48 -8.07 -49.56
N ALA A 518 0.62 -7.11 -49.92
CA ALA A 518 1.03 -5.90 -50.63
C ALA A 518 2.07 -5.10 -49.83
N GLN A 519 1.84 -4.85 -48.53
CA GLN A 519 2.79 -4.14 -47.67
C GLN A 519 4.15 -4.86 -47.59
N PHE A 520 4.15 -6.20 -47.49
CA PHE A 520 5.38 -6.98 -47.48
C PHE A 520 6.12 -6.93 -48.83
N LEU A 521 5.41 -7.08 -49.94
CA LEU A 521 5.99 -7.03 -51.28
C LEU A 521 6.54 -5.65 -51.63
N ASP A 522 5.87 -4.57 -51.21
CA ASP A 522 6.38 -3.20 -51.35
C ASP A 522 7.70 -2.99 -50.59
N LEU A 523 7.82 -3.59 -49.40
CA LEU A 523 9.07 -3.60 -48.64
C LEU A 523 10.17 -4.38 -49.36
N VAL A 524 9.87 -5.58 -49.89
CA VAL A 524 10.83 -6.37 -50.66
C VAL A 524 11.28 -5.61 -51.91
N ASN A 525 10.34 -4.98 -52.63
CA ASN A 525 10.61 -4.18 -53.81
C ASN A 525 11.46 -2.93 -53.51
N TYR A 526 11.37 -2.36 -52.31
CA TYR A 526 12.26 -1.27 -51.88
C TYR A 526 13.71 -1.74 -51.63
N VAL A 527 13.91 -3.01 -51.25
CA VAL A 527 15.24 -3.58 -50.98
C VAL A 527 15.97 -3.94 -52.28
N TYR A 528 15.23 -4.39 -53.30
CA TYR A 528 15.74 -4.61 -54.66
C TYR A 528 16.00 -3.29 -55.38
#